data_AF-X8CGW1-F1
#
_entry.id   AF-X8CGW1-F1
#
_cell.length_a   1.000
_cell.length_b   1.000
_cell.length_c   1.000
_cell.angle_alpha   90.00
_cell.angle_beta   90.00
_cell.angle_gamma   90.00
#
_symmetry.space_group_name_H-M   'P 1'
#
loop_
_entity.id
_entity.type
_entity.pdbx_description
1 polymer ?
#
loop_
_entity_poly.entity_id
_entity_poly.type
_entity_poly.pdbx_seq_one_letter_code
_entity_poly.pdbx_strand_id
1 'polypeptide(L)'
;MDHTIPYAAGGPTHASNLKALCRTHHLVKTFWGWQEKQLPDGTLIFTSPAGHTYVTTPGSALLFPSLCAATGAIAAPEADPPPNHCAQRTAMMPQRRRTRTQDRATRIAAERKHNRTARLAERPSYAWYSESTHAVGDGEPPPF
;
A
#
# COMPACT_ATOMS: atom_id res chain seq x y z
N MET A 1 -1.44 -0.40 1.50
CA MET A 1 -2.69 -0.59 2.26
C MET A 1 -3.42 -1.77 1.67
N ASP A 2 -3.84 -2.70 2.52
CA ASP A 2 -4.59 -3.88 2.12
C ASP A 2 -6.04 -3.80 2.63
N HIS A 3 -7.00 -4.25 1.83
CA HIS A 3 -8.41 -4.26 2.22
C HIS A 3 -8.83 -5.65 2.75
N THR A 4 -9.71 -5.71 3.75
CA THR A 4 -10.35 -6.97 4.21
C THR A 4 -11.39 -7.42 3.19
N ILE A 5 -12.33 -6.55 2.85
CA ILE A 5 -13.22 -6.68 1.70
C ILE A 5 -12.52 -5.98 0.52
N PRO A 6 -12.13 -6.71 -0.54
CA PRO A 6 -11.41 -6.12 -1.67
C PRO A 6 -12.13 -4.91 -2.26
N TYR A 7 -11.39 -3.86 -2.60
CA TYR A 7 -11.94 -2.66 -3.25
C TYR A 7 -12.68 -3.00 -4.55
N ALA A 8 -12.12 -3.91 -5.36
CA ALA A 8 -12.73 -4.40 -6.60
C ALA A 8 -14.05 -5.17 -6.37
N ALA A 9 -14.31 -5.64 -5.14
CA ALA A 9 -15.56 -6.29 -4.74
C ALA A 9 -16.52 -5.32 -4.01
N GLY A 10 -16.28 -4.00 -4.10
CA GLY A 10 -17.11 -2.98 -3.46
C GLY A 10 -16.72 -2.65 -2.02
N GLY A 11 -15.59 -3.16 -1.53
CA GLY A 11 -15.11 -2.85 -0.18
C GLY A 11 -14.69 -1.38 -0.04
N PRO A 12 -15.19 -0.65 0.97
CA PRO A 12 -14.88 0.77 1.13
C PRO A 12 -13.44 0.99 1.61
N THR A 13 -12.84 2.10 1.23
CA THR A 13 -11.59 2.60 1.83
C THR A 13 -11.90 3.19 3.20
N HIS A 14 -12.03 2.33 4.20
CA HIS A 14 -12.40 2.66 5.59
C HIS A 14 -11.39 2.07 6.58
N ALA A 15 -11.16 2.72 7.72
CA ALA A 15 -10.16 2.27 8.71
C ALA A 15 -10.38 0.80 9.14
N SER A 16 -11.63 0.43 9.43
CA SER A 16 -11.99 -0.96 9.78
C SER A 16 -11.91 -1.96 8.61
N ASN A 17 -11.63 -1.51 7.38
CA ASN A 17 -11.41 -2.36 6.20
C ASN A 17 -9.92 -2.43 5.84
N LEU A 18 -9.11 -1.54 6.39
CA LEU A 18 -7.75 -1.28 5.93
C LEU A 18 -6.73 -1.76 6.95
N LYS A 19 -5.58 -2.21 6.44
CA LYS A 19 -4.43 -2.60 7.25
C LYS A 19 -3.12 -2.42 6.49
N ALA A 20 -2.04 -2.34 7.24
CA ALA A 20 -0.69 -2.08 6.74
C ALA A 20 0.06 -3.38 6.39
N LEU A 21 -0.51 -4.25 5.55
CA LEU A 21 0.22 -5.41 5.05
C LEU A 21 1.24 -5.00 3.98
N CYS A 22 2.45 -5.54 4.09
CA CYS A 22 3.43 -5.47 3.02
C CYS A 22 2.96 -6.35 1.85
N ARG A 23 3.60 -6.17 0.68
CA ARG A 23 3.23 -6.93 -0.54
C ARG A 23 3.27 -8.45 -0.32
N THR A 24 4.26 -8.95 0.41
CA THR A 24 4.39 -10.39 0.68
C THR A 24 3.21 -10.89 1.51
N HIS A 25 2.88 -10.23 2.63
CA HIS A 25 1.75 -10.64 3.46
C HIS A 25 0.41 -10.52 2.73
N HIS A 26 0.23 -9.49 1.90
CA HIS A 26 -0.95 -9.39 1.04
C HIS A 26 -1.07 -10.60 0.11
N LEU A 27 0.02 -11.01 -0.57
CA LEU A 27 -0.01 -12.18 -1.46
C LEU A 27 -0.31 -13.48 -0.71
N VAL A 28 0.33 -13.70 0.44
CA VAL A 28 0.09 -14.88 1.28
C VAL A 28 -1.37 -14.96 1.72
N LYS A 29 -1.91 -13.84 2.22
CA LYS A 29 -3.32 -13.72 2.59
C LYS A 29 -4.23 -14.06 1.42
N THR A 30 -4.00 -13.44 0.26
CA THR A 30 -4.93 -13.55 -0.87
C THR A 30 -4.88 -14.90 -1.57
N PHE A 31 -3.72 -15.56 -1.64
CA PHE A 31 -3.53 -16.71 -2.52
C PHE A 31 -3.20 -18.02 -1.80
N TRP A 32 -2.78 -18.01 -0.54
CA TRP A 32 -2.27 -19.21 0.16
C TRP A 32 -3.19 -19.72 1.27
N GLY A 33 -4.51 -19.57 1.13
CA GLY A 33 -5.50 -20.21 2.01
C GLY A 33 -5.57 -19.67 3.43
N TRP A 34 -4.93 -18.53 3.71
CA TRP A 34 -5.06 -17.84 4.98
C TRP A 34 -6.42 -17.17 5.08
N GLN A 35 -7.06 -17.29 6.24
CA GLN A 35 -8.28 -16.56 6.57
C GLN A 35 -7.95 -15.40 7.50
N GLU A 36 -8.74 -14.35 7.41
CA GLU A 36 -8.55 -13.15 8.21
C GLU A 36 -9.89 -12.62 8.73
N LYS A 37 -9.89 -12.19 9.97
CA LYS A 37 -10.93 -11.34 10.56
C LYS A 37 -10.29 -10.07 11.11
N GLN A 38 -10.77 -8.92 10.66
CA GLN A 38 -10.41 -7.62 11.21
C GLN A 38 -11.51 -7.13 12.15
N LEU A 39 -11.13 -6.73 13.35
CA LEU A 39 -12.03 -6.14 14.34
C LEU A 39 -12.05 -4.61 14.23
N PRO A 40 -13.11 -3.93 14.73
CA PRO A 40 -13.23 -2.47 14.66
C PRO A 40 -12.14 -1.67 15.38
N ASP A 41 -11.45 -2.28 16.35
CA ASP A 41 -10.30 -1.71 17.08
C ASP A 41 -8.97 -1.87 16.32
N GLY A 42 -9.00 -2.46 15.11
CA GLY A 42 -7.82 -2.72 14.29
C GLY A 42 -7.11 -4.03 14.62
N THR A 43 -7.60 -4.83 15.57
CA THR A 43 -7.08 -6.17 15.85
C THR A 43 -7.29 -7.08 14.63
N LEU A 44 -6.25 -7.80 14.23
CA LEU A 44 -6.30 -8.79 13.16
C LEU A 44 -6.16 -10.20 13.74
N ILE A 45 -7.08 -11.07 13.34
CA ILE A 45 -7.07 -12.49 13.67
C ILE A 45 -6.82 -13.24 12.36
N PHE A 46 -5.67 -13.89 12.25
CA PHE A 46 -5.28 -14.69 11.10
C PHE A 46 -5.38 -16.17 11.42
N THR A 47 -6.06 -16.93 10.57
CA THR A 47 -6.08 -18.39 10.63
C THR A 47 -5.27 -18.94 9.47
N SER A 48 -4.21 -19.69 9.79
CA SER A 48 -3.37 -20.37 8.82
C SER A 48 -4.13 -21.53 8.15
N PRO A 49 -3.68 -22.00 6.97
CA PRO A 49 -4.26 -23.18 6.33
C PRO A 49 -4.21 -24.46 7.19
N ALA A 50 -3.25 -24.54 8.12
CA ALA A 50 -3.13 -25.64 9.06
C ALA A 50 -4.06 -25.51 10.29
N GLY A 51 -4.86 -24.44 10.37
CA GLY A 51 -5.81 -24.18 11.45
C GLY A 51 -5.25 -23.40 12.65
N HIS A 52 -3.96 -23.05 12.66
CA HIS A 52 -3.40 -22.20 13.72
C HIS A 52 -3.90 -20.76 13.62
N THR A 53 -4.22 -20.17 14.77
CA THR A 53 -4.70 -18.79 14.89
C THR A 53 -3.62 -17.88 15.46
N TYR A 54 -3.45 -16.71 14.85
CA TYR A 54 -2.52 -15.66 15.25
C TYR A 54 -3.28 -14.36 15.43
N VAL A 55 -3.02 -13.67 16.55
CA VAL A 55 -3.64 -12.38 16.86
C VAL A 55 -2.58 -11.30 16.87
N THR A 56 -2.81 -10.20 16.16
CA THR A 56 -1.97 -9.00 16.22
C THR A 56 -2.84 -7.77 16.44
N THR A 57 -2.36 -6.88 17.28
CA THR A 57 -2.97 -5.58 17.53
C THR A 57 -2.13 -4.48 16.89
N PRO A 58 -2.71 -3.30 16.61
CA PRO A 58 -1.93 -2.16 16.16
C PRO A 58 -0.83 -1.81 17.18
N GLY A 59 0.42 -1.65 16.74
CA GLY A 59 1.51 -1.25 17.64
C GLY A 59 1.26 0.10 18.33
N SER A 60 0.45 0.96 17.71
CA SER A 60 -0.04 2.20 18.31
C SER A 60 -0.87 1.98 19.57
N ALA A 61 -1.47 0.80 19.78
CA ALA A 61 -2.25 0.52 20.99
C ALA A 61 -1.38 0.55 22.26
N LEU A 62 -0.07 0.28 22.14
CA LEU A 62 0.87 0.35 23.27
C LEU A 62 1.30 1.78 23.60
N LEU A 63 1.40 2.66 22.59
CA LEU A 63 1.93 4.02 22.75
C LEU A 63 0.82 5.08 22.83
N PHE A 64 -0.30 4.84 22.16
CA PHE A 64 -1.42 5.77 21.96
C PHE A 64 -2.77 5.04 22.07
N PRO A 65 -3.10 4.46 23.24
CA PRO A 65 -4.32 3.67 23.42
C PRO A 65 -5.60 4.46 23.13
N SER A 66 -5.63 5.77 23.40
CA SER A 66 -6.77 6.64 23.11
C SER A 66 -7.05 6.82 21.61
N LEU A 67 -6.02 6.67 20.76
CA LEU A 67 -6.17 6.74 19.29
C LEU A 67 -6.58 5.40 18.67
N CYS A 68 -6.58 4.32 19.45
CA CYS A 68 -6.97 2.98 19.01
C CYS A 68 -8.42 2.64 19.37
N ALA A 69 -9.24 3.66 19.61
CA ALA A 69 -10.68 3.49 19.76
C ALA A 69 -11.29 2.87 18.50
N ALA A 70 -12.32 2.05 18.69
CA ALA A 70 -13.00 1.38 17.59
C ALA A 70 -13.49 2.40 16.55
N THR A 71 -13.10 2.23 15.28
CA THR A 71 -13.46 3.14 14.19
C THR A 71 -14.86 2.92 13.64
N GLY A 72 -15.71 2.19 14.37
CA GLY A 72 -17.04 1.77 13.93
C GLY A 72 -17.01 0.53 13.03
N ALA A 73 -18.16 -0.13 12.92
CA ALA A 73 -18.33 -1.21 11.95
C ALA A 73 -18.48 -0.61 10.55
N ILE A 74 -17.93 -1.30 9.56
CA ILE A 74 -18.36 -1.08 8.18
C ILE A 74 -19.74 -1.71 8.08
N ALA A 75 -20.67 -1.06 7.37
CA ALA A 75 -21.86 -1.74 6.87
C ALA A 75 -21.37 -2.80 5.88
N ALA A 76 -20.90 -3.92 6.41
CA ALA A 76 -20.68 -5.09 5.61
C ALA A 76 -22.07 -5.45 5.07
N PRO A 77 -22.23 -5.76 3.77
CA PRO A 77 -23.28 -6.72 3.45
C PRO A 77 -23.06 -7.91 4.41
N GLU A 78 -24.11 -8.56 4.90
CA GLU A 78 -23.99 -9.89 5.51
C GLU A 78 -23.39 -10.82 4.44
N ALA A 79 -22.09 -10.68 4.23
CA ALA A 79 -21.32 -11.54 3.39
C ALA A 79 -21.06 -12.71 4.31
N ASP A 80 -21.97 -13.68 4.24
CA ASP A 80 -21.59 -15.06 4.47
C ASP A 80 -20.18 -15.24 3.91
N PRO A 81 -19.22 -15.77 4.70
CA PRO A 81 -17.87 -15.95 4.22
C PRO A 81 -17.97 -16.68 2.89
N PRO A 82 -17.51 -16.08 1.76
CA PRO A 82 -17.76 -16.66 0.46
C PRO A 82 -17.22 -18.09 0.49
N PRO A 83 -18.07 -19.11 0.27
CA PRO A 83 -17.72 -20.50 0.50
C PRO A 83 -16.44 -20.79 -0.26
N ASN A 84 -15.43 -21.28 0.47
CA ASN A 84 -14.06 -21.63 0.02
C ASN A 84 -13.85 -21.46 -1.48
N HIS A 85 -13.66 -20.21 -1.90
CA HIS A 85 -13.79 -19.83 -3.29
C HIS A 85 -12.45 -20.09 -3.97
N CYS A 86 -12.41 -21.26 -4.61
CA CYS A 86 -11.34 -21.80 -5.45
C CYS A 86 -10.12 -22.33 -4.69
N ALA A 87 -10.01 -23.67 -4.61
CA ALA A 87 -8.81 -24.37 -4.16
C ALA A 87 -7.54 -24.05 -4.99
N GLN A 88 -7.67 -23.27 -6.08
CA GLN A 88 -6.62 -22.96 -7.04
C GLN A 88 -6.22 -21.47 -7.07
N ARG A 89 -6.55 -20.66 -6.05
CA ARG A 89 -6.06 -19.26 -5.99
C ARG A 89 -4.54 -19.17 -6.06
N THR A 90 -3.83 -20.17 -5.55
CA THR A 90 -2.38 -20.32 -5.72
C THR A 90 -1.94 -20.24 -7.17
N ALA A 91 -2.71 -20.80 -8.12
CA ALA A 91 -2.42 -20.75 -9.55
C ALA A 91 -2.61 -19.35 -10.17
N MET A 92 -3.46 -18.52 -9.54
CA MET A 92 -3.67 -17.13 -9.93
C MET A 92 -2.63 -16.17 -9.31
N MET A 93 -1.71 -16.68 -8.48
CA MET A 93 -0.71 -15.86 -7.80
C MET A 93 0.21 -15.19 -8.84
N PRO A 94 0.32 -13.84 -8.84
CA PRO A 94 1.18 -13.13 -9.78
C PRO A 94 2.64 -13.54 -9.62
N GLN A 95 3.26 -13.96 -10.72
CA GLN A 95 4.69 -14.23 -10.76
C GLN A 95 5.48 -12.96 -11.08
N ARG A 96 6.63 -12.82 -10.41
CA ARG A 96 7.51 -11.67 -10.60
C ARG A 96 8.29 -11.83 -11.90
N ARG A 97 8.16 -10.87 -12.83
CA ARG A 97 8.85 -10.87 -14.13
C ARG A 97 10.25 -10.24 -14.12
N ARG A 98 10.60 -9.48 -13.07
CA ARG A 98 11.85 -8.70 -12.94
C ARG A 98 12.40 -8.76 -11.53
N THR A 99 13.69 -8.59 -11.31
CA THR A 99 14.24 -8.61 -9.95
C THR A 99 13.82 -7.36 -9.16
N ARG A 100 13.88 -7.42 -7.82
CA ARG A 100 13.57 -6.26 -6.95
C ARG A 100 14.48 -5.06 -7.26
N THR A 101 15.74 -5.32 -7.59
CA THR A 101 16.71 -4.29 -7.98
C THR A 101 16.31 -3.60 -9.27
N GLN A 102 15.91 -4.37 -10.30
CA GLN A 102 15.42 -3.83 -11.58
C GLN A 102 14.13 -3.02 -11.41
N ASP A 103 13.15 -3.52 -10.65
CA ASP A 103 11.91 -2.80 -10.36
C ASP A 103 12.20 -1.49 -9.62
N ARG A 104 13.12 -1.52 -8.65
CA ARG A 104 13.55 -0.31 -7.91
C ARG A 104 14.23 0.70 -8.82
N ALA A 105 15.18 0.28 -9.64
CA ALA A 105 15.86 1.14 -10.58
C ALA A 105 14.88 1.79 -11.58
N THR A 106 13.95 0.99 -12.11
CA THR A 106 12.94 1.47 -13.07
C THR A 106 12.02 2.51 -12.44
N ARG A 107 11.52 2.26 -11.22
CA ARG A 107 10.67 3.21 -10.50
C ARG A 107 11.41 4.50 -10.17
N ILE A 108 12.65 4.43 -9.68
CA ILE A 108 13.48 5.62 -9.41
C ILE A 108 13.70 6.41 -10.70
N ALA A 109 14.03 5.76 -11.81
CA ALA A 109 14.23 6.43 -13.09
C ALA A 109 12.94 7.10 -13.61
N ALA A 110 11.79 6.43 -13.48
CA ALA A 110 10.49 6.98 -13.86
C ALA A 110 10.12 8.21 -13.01
N GLU A 111 10.33 8.13 -11.70
CA GLU A 111 10.09 9.25 -10.76
C GLU A 111 11.04 10.43 -11.04
N ARG A 112 12.34 10.16 -11.25
CA ARG A 112 13.32 11.18 -11.66
C ARG A 112 12.92 11.84 -12.99
N LYS A 113 12.43 11.06 -13.97
CA LYS A 113 11.93 11.59 -15.25
C LYS A 113 10.70 12.47 -15.02
N HIS A 114 9.73 12.01 -14.23
CA HIS A 114 8.53 12.77 -13.90
C HIS A 114 8.87 14.11 -13.23
N ASN A 115 9.74 14.09 -12.23
CA ASN A 115 10.19 15.29 -11.52
C ASN A 115 10.95 16.25 -12.46
N ARG A 116 11.79 15.72 -13.37
CA ARG A 116 12.47 16.54 -14.40
C ARG A 116 11.45 17.21 -15.31
N THR A 117 10.45 16.47 -15.81
CA THR A 117 9.40 17.04 -16.66
C THR A 117 8.56 18.08 -15.93
N ALA A 118 8.21 17.85 -14.66
CA ALA A 118 7.48 18.82 -13.85
C ALA A 118 8.29 20.13 -13.68
N ARG A 119 9.59 20.04 -13.36
CA ARG A 119 10.47 21.23 -13.25
C ARG A 119 10.60 22.00 -14.56
N LEU A 120 10.71 21.30 -15.70
CA LEU A 120 10.79 21.96 -17.01
C LEU A 120 9.46 22.65 -17.37
N ALA A 121 8.33 22.10 -16.95
CA ALA A 121 7.01 22.71 -17.12
C ALA A 121 6.77 23.89 -16.14
N GLU A 122 7.33 23.82 -14.93
CA GLU A 122 7.25 24.86 -13.91
C GLU A 122 8.27 26.00 -14.12
N ARG A 123 9.29 25.83 -14.98
CA ARG A 123 10.20 26.94 -15.35
C ARG A 123 9.33 28.11 -15.82
N PRO A 124 9.26 29.22 -15.06
CA PRO A 124 8.44 30.35 -15.46
C PRO A 124 9.00 30.87 -16.76
N SER A 125 8.14 31.17 -17.72
CA SER A 125 8.46 32.00 -18.89
C SER A 125 8.70 33.45 -18.45
N TYR A 126 9.54 33.68 -17.44
CA TYR A 126 10.01 35.01 -17.11
C TYR A 126 11.25 35.27 -17.97
N ALA A 127 10.98 35.50 -19.26
CA ALA A 127 11.85 36.32 -20.08
C ALA A 127 11.73 37.74 -19.54
N TRP A 128 12.56 38.07 -18.56
CA TRP A 128 12.85 39.45 -18.22
C TRP A 128 14.29 39.71 -18.61
N TYR A 129 14.44 40.68 -19.50
CA TYR A 129 15.66 41.45 -19.64
C TYR A 129 16.20 41.79 -18.25
N SER A 130 17.35 41.23 -17.84
CA SER A 130 18.43 42.08 -17.36
C SER A 130 19.76 41.35 -17.42
N GLU A 131 20.67 42.00 -18.12
CA GLU A 131 22.10 41.91 -18.03
C GLU A 131 22.55 42.13 -16.57
N SER A 132 22.87 41.05 -15.85
CA SER A 132 23.69 41.08 -14.62
C SER A 132 24.07 39.65 -14.22
N THR A 133 25.36 39.36 -14.36
CA THR A 133 26.06 38.16 -13.90
C THR A 133 25.86 37.92 -12.40
N HIS A 134 25.47 36.71 -11.97
CA HIS A 134 26.07 36.00 -10.84
C HIS A 134 25.59 34.53 -10.83
N ALA A 135 26.56 33.62 -10.73
CA ALA A 135 26.39 32.17 -10.89
C ALA A 135 25.37 31.57 -9.92
N VAL A 136 24.25 31.06 -10.47
CA VAL A 136 23.37 30.12 -9.77
C VAL A 136 23.65 28.76 -10.38
N GLY A 137 24.17 27.85 -9.55
CA GLY A 137 24.45 26.46 -9.95
C GLY A 137 23.25 25.86 -10.67
N ASP A 138 23.54 25.08 -11.70
CA ASP A 138 22.71 24.35 -12.66
C ASP A 138 21.55 23.50 -12.11
N GLY A 139 21.26 23.55 -10.81
CA GLY A 139 20.13 22.86 -10.18
C GLY A 139 20.20 21.35 -10.31
N GLU A 140 21.37 20.82 -10.68
CA GLU A 140 21.62 19.40 -10.79
C GLU A 140 21.72 18.83 -9.36
N PRO A 141 20.82 17.90 -8.96
CA PRO A 141 20.94 17.29 -7.65
C PRO A 141 22.23 16.46 -7.61
N PRO A 142 23.00 16.52 -6.51
CA PRO A 142 24.27 15.83 -6.40
C PRO A 142 24.09 14.32 -6.63
N PRO A 143 25.11 13.65 -7.22
CA PRO A 143 24.99 12.24 -7.55
C PRO A 143 24.99 11.38 -6.28
N PHE A 144 23.81 10.90 -5.86
CA PHE A 144 23.64 9.67 -5.07
C PHE A 144 22.28 8.98 -5.36
#